data_AF-A0A924MK16-F1
#
_entry.id   AF-A0A924MK16-F1
#
_cell.length_a   1.000
_cell.length_b   1.000
_cell.length_c   1.000
_cell.angle_alpha   90.00
_cell.angle_beta   90.00
_cell.angle_gamma   90.00
#
_symmetry.space_group_name_H-M   'P 1'
#
loop_
_entity.id
_entity.type
_entity.pdbx_description
1 polymer ?
#
loop_
_entity_poly.entity_id
_entity_poly.type
_entity_poly.pdbx_seq_one_letter_code
_entity_poly.pdbx_strand_id
1 'polypeptide(L)'
;GVDEASISIIPDEQEAIDAALRMGQPGDLVLIFADALTRSWKQVIKFRADGAAPLRKAEATVPATVISADEAVTEIEGLVRDERGVRLGREEDD
;
A
#
# COMPACT_ATOMS: atom_id res chain seq x y z
N GLY A 1 -16.44 18.27 2.95
CA GLY A 1 -14.99 18.47 2.72
C GLY A 1 -14.23 18.03 3.95
N VAL A 2 -12.91 18.08 3.92
CA VAL A 2 -12.06 17.88 5.12
C VAL A 2 -11.99 19.20 5.88
N ASP A 3 -12.03 19.15 7.21
CA ASP A 3 -11.91 20.34 8.07
C ASP A 3 -10.49 20.92 8.02
N GLU A 4 -10.34 22.25 8.02
CA GLU A 4 -9.03 22.92 7.95
C GLU A 4 -8.13 22.55 9.13
N ALA A 5 -8.70 22.32 10.32
CA ALA A 5 -7.96 21.85 11.49
C ALA A 5 -7.43 20.41 11.33
N SER A 6 -7.94 19.66 10.35
CA SER A 6 -7.45 18.31 10.00
C SER A 6 -6.43 18.33 8.86
N ILE A 7 -6.02 19.52 8.38
CA ILE A 7 -5.04 19.69 7.31
C ILE A 7 -3.76 20.27 7.92
N SER A 8 -2.64 19.59 7.70
CA SER A 8 -1.31 20.09 8.07
C SER A 8 -0.51 20.38 6.81
N ILE A 9 0.11 21.56 6.76
CA ILE A 9 0.97 21.96 5.64
C ILE A 9 2.42 21.89 6.10
N ILE A 10 3.17 20.95 5.54
CA ILE A 10 4.60 20.77 5.78
C ILE A 10 5.30 20.88 4.41
N PRO A 11 6.00 21.99 4.12
CA PRO A 11 6.54 22.23 2.77
C PRO A 11 7.67 21.28 2.37
N ASP A 12 8.49 20.81 3.31
CA ASP A 12 9.56 19.85 3.02
C ASP A 12 8.99 18.43 2.93
N GLU A 13 9.27 17.74 1.82
CA GLU A 13 8.76 16.39 1.56
C GLU A 13 9.19 15.38 2.64
N GLN A 14 10.44 15.47 3.10
CA GLN A 14 10.97 14.50 4.07
C GLN A 14 10.33 14.72 5.44
N GLU A 15 10.17 15.97 5.86
CA GLU A 15 9.46 16.29 7.10
C GLU A 15 7.98 15.88 7.03
N ALA A 16 7.32 16.09 5.89
CA ALA A 16 5.92 15.69 5.70
C ALA A 16 5.74 14.17 5.80
N ILE A 17 6.64 13.41 5.19
CA ILE A 17 6.64 11.94 5.27
C ILE A 17 6.90 11.47 6.70
N ASP A 18 7.86 12.06 7.42
CA ASP A 18 8.15 11.68 8.81
C ASP A 18 6.94 11.94 9.71
N ALA A 19 6.31 13.10 9.58
CA ALA A 19 5.11 13.45 10.32
C ALA A 19 3.96 12.46 10.06
N ALA A 20 3.70 12.12 8.79
CA ALA A 20 2.64 11.17 8.43
C ALA A 20 2.91 9.76 8.99
N LEU A 21 4.15 9.27 8.93
CA LEU A 21 4.54 7.97 9.46
C LEU A 21 4.45 7.90 10.98
N ARG A 22 4.81 8.98 11.69
CA ARG A 22 4.71 9.07 13.16
C ARG A 22 3.28 9.23 13.65
N MET A 23 2.42 9.86 12.85
CA MET A 23 1.00 10.00 13.15
C MET A 23 0.27 8.65 13.04
N GLY A 24 0.63 7.82 12.05
CA GLY A 24 -0.01 6.54 11.78
C GLY A 24 0.05 5.57 12.95
N GLN A 25 -1.09 4.94 13.25
CA GLN A 25 -1.23 3.88 14.24
C GLN A 25 -1.37 2.50 13.56
N PRO A 26 -1.19 1.39 14.30
CA PRO A 26 -1.46 0.07 13.77
C PRO A 26 -2.89 -0.04 13.23
N GLY A 27 -3.03 -0.42 11.97
CA GLY A 27 -4.32 -0.52 11.27
C GLY A 27 -4.61 0.65 10.33
N ASP A 28 -3.84 1.73 10.39
CA ASP A 28 -4.00 2.87 9.50
C ASP A 28 -3.36 2.63 8.12
N LEU A 29 -3.92 3.28 7.10
CA LEU A 29 -3.35 3.35 5.76
C LEU A 29 -2.82 4.77 5.50
N VAL A 30 -1.53 4.86 5.18
CA VAL A 30 -0.87 6.12 4.77
C VAL A 30 -0.63 6.09 3.27
N LEU A 31 -1.16 7.08 2.56
CA LEU A 31 -0.93 7.27 1.12
C LEU A 31 0.02 8.47 0.90
N ILE A 32 1.10 8.24 0.17
CA ILE A 32 2.13 9.25 -0.11
C ILE A 32 2.24 9.43 -1.63
N PHE A 33 2.06 10.66 -2.09
CA PHE A 33 2.40 11.09 -3.44
C PHE A 33 3.75 11.81 -3.39
N ALA A 34 4.82 11.12 -3.76
CA ALA A 34 6.19 11.63 -3.66
C ALA A 34 6.78 11.97 -5.02
N ASP A 35 7.52 13.06 -5.08
CA ASP A 35 8.28 13.46 -6.28
C ASP A 35 9.65 12.76 -6.29
N ALA A 36 10.31 12.69 -5.12
CA ALA A 36 11.65 12.11 -4.98
C ALA A 36 11.61 10.60 -4.65
N LEU A 37 10.87 9.79 -5.42
CA LEU A 37 10.52 8.39 -5.13
C LEU A 37 11.61 7.54 -4.45
N THR A 38 12.84 7.55 -4.96
CA THR A 38 13.94 6.74 -4.39
C THR A 38 14.33 7.17 -2.97
N ARG A 39 14.29 8.47 -2.68
CA ARG A 39 14.59 9.02 -1.35
C ARG A 39 13.43 8.75 -0.39
N SER A 40 12.21 9.03 -0.83
CA SER A 40 10.99 8.86 -0.05
C SER A 40 10.79 7.38 0.33
N TRP A 41 11.01 6.46 -0.62
CA TRP A 41 10.99 5.02 -0.33
C TRP A 41 12.04 4.61 0.70
N LYS A 42 13.28 5.12 0.58
CA LYS A 42 14.35 4.84 1.56
C LYS A 42 13.98 5.33 2.96
N GLN A 43 13.25 6.43 3.08
CA GLN A 43 12.77 6.93 4.37
C GLN A 43 11.70 6.00 4.95
N VAL A 44 10.70 5.63 4.15
CA VAL A 44 9.61 4.73 4.57
C VAL A 44 10.14 3.38 5.08
N ILE A 45 11.02 2.72 4.32
CA ILE A 45 11.53 1.38 4.73
C ILE A 45 12.49 1.43 5.92
N LYS A 46 13.06 2.59 6.23
CA LYS A 46 13.97 2.78 7.36
C LYS A 46 13.25 3.30 8.60
N PHE A 47 12.03 3.78 8.45
CA PHE A 47 11.24 4.28 9.56
C PHE A 47 11.05 3.19 10.62
N ARG A 48 11.18 3.60 11.89
CA ARG A 48 10.87 2.79 13.04
C ARG A 48 10.09 3.65 14.02
N ALA A 49 8.87 3.23 14.32
CA ALA A 49 8.08 3.88 15.35
C ALA A 49 8.79 3.76 16.71
N ASP A 50 8.68 4.80 17.53
CA ASP A 50 9.27 4.81 18.86
C ASP A 50 8.64 3.71 19.73
N GLY A 51 9.46 2.86 20.34
CA GLY A 51 8.99 1.72 21.13
C GLY A 51 8.57 0.49 20.32
N ALA A 52 8.69 0.52 18.98
CA ALA A 52 8.47 -0.67 18.17
C ALA A 52 9.48 -1.76 18.54
N ALA A 53 8.99 -2.93 18.96
CA ALA A 53 9.82 -4.12 19.08
C ALA A 53 10.54 -4.38 17.75
N PRO A 54 11.79 -4.88 17.76
CA PRO A 54 12.48 -5.19 16.51
C PRO A 54 11.59 -6.10 15.68
N LEU A 55 11.34 -5.69 14.42
CA LEU A 55 10.64 -6.52 13.45
C LEU A 55 11.34 -7.88 13.43
N ARG A 56 10.72 -8.88 14.05
CA ARG A 56 11.11 -10.27 13.82
C ARG A 56 10.87 -10.47 12.34
N LYS A 57 11.94 -10.75 11.61
CA LYS A 57 11.85 -11.17 10.22
C LYS A 57 11.01 -12.45 10.27
N ALA A 58 9.72 -12.35 9.99
CA ALA A 58 8.92 -13.53 9.75
C ALA A 58 9.58 -14.18 8.53
N GLU A 59 10.21 -15.34 8.73
CA GLU A 59 10.46 -16.24 7.62
C GLU A 59 9.09 -16.63 7.09
N ALA A 60 8.58 -15.83 6.18
CA ALA A 60 7.50 -16.25 5.32
C ALA A 60 8.09 -17.37 4.47
N THR A 61 7.88 -18.61 4.87
CA THR A 61 7.89 -19.76 3.96
C THR A 61 6.75 -19.54 2.98
N VAL A 62 7.00 -18.72 1.96
CA VAL A 62 6.14 -18.71 0.78
C VAL A 62 6.37 -20.03 0.06
N PRO A 63 5.37 -20.90 -0.11
CA PRO A 63 5.48 -21.95 -1.09
C PRO A 63 5.67 -21.26 -2.44
N ALA A 64 6.78 -21.55 -3.12
CA ALA A 64 7.10 -20.96 -4.41
C ALA A 64 6.21 -21.59 -5.49
N THR A 65 4.93 -21.23 -5.51
CA THR A 65 4.12 -21.37 -6.72
C THR A 65 4.27 -20.06 -7.49
N VAL A 66 5.24 -20.04 -8.41
CA VAL A 66 5.41 -18.93 -9.34
C VAL A 66 4.32 -19.07 -10.39
N ILE A 67 3.12 -18.56 -10.10
CA ILE A 67 2.09 -18.38 -11.12
C ILE A 67 2.45 -17.08 -11.84
N SER A 68 2.63 -17.13 -13.15
CA SER A 68 2.78 -15.90 -13.95
C SER A 68 1.57 -15.00 -13.68
N ALA A 69 1.78 -13.69 -13.58
CA ALA A 69 0.68 -12.74 -13.39
C ALA A 69 -0.40 -12.86 -14.49
N ASP A 70 -0.03 -13.37 -15.67
CA ASP A 70 -0.96 -13.66 -16.76
C ASP A 70 -1.83 -14.90 -16.46
N GLU A 71 -1.25 -15.94 -15.86
CA GLU A 71 -1.93 -17.20 -15.53
C GLU A 71 -2.84 -17.06 -14.30
N ALA A 72 -2.41 -16.30 -13.28
CA ALA A 72 -3.20 -16.06 -12.08
C ALA A 72 -4.46 -15.22 -12.36
N VAL A 73 -4.43 -14.38 -13.41
CA VAL A 73 -5.56 -13.53 -13.81
C VAL A 73 -6.57 -14.34 -14.63
N THR A 74 -6.14 -15.31 -15.43
CA THR A 74 -7.04 -16.20 -16.19
C THR A 74 -7.81 -17.19 -15.32
N GLU A 75 -7.33 -17.48 -14.11
CA GLU A 75 -7.91 -18.50 -13.23
C GLU A 75 -9.00 -17.96 -12.29
N ILE A 76 -9.25 -16.65 -12.29
CA ILE A 76 -10.32 -16.03 -11.50
C ILE A 76 -11.64 -16.19 -12.24
N GLU A 77 -12.47 -17.14 -11.80
CA GLU A 77 -13.83 -17.31 -12.30
C GLU A 77 -14.61 -15.99 -12.20
N GLY A 78 -15.29 -15.61 -13.30
CA GLY A 78 -16.02 -14.35 -13.39
C GLY A 78 -15.17 -13.14 -13.81
N LEU A 79 -13.86 -13.25 -14.03
CA LEU A 79 -13.06 -12.13 -14.51
C LEU A 79 -13.31 -11.85 -16.01
N VAL A 80 -13.77 -10.65 -16.32
CA VAL A 80 -14.01 -10.18 -17.70
C VAL A 80 -13.02 -9.09 -18.06
N ARG A 81 -12.31 -9.26 -19.18
CA ARG A 81 -11.36 -8.27 -19.73
C ARG A 81 -11.88 -7.74 -21.06
N ASP A 82 -12.07 -6.43 -21.17
CA ASP A 82 -12.50 -5.74 -22.39
C ASP A 82 -11.67 -4.47 -22.65
N GLU A 83 -11.97 -3.75 -23.72
CA GLU A 83 -11.28 -2.50 -24.11
C GLU A 83 -11.42 -1.37 -23.06
N ARG A 84 -12.30 -1.53 -22.06
CA ARG A 84 -12.53 -0.59 -20.96
C ARG A 84 -11.85 -1.01 -19.66
N GLY A 85 -11.24 -2.20 -19.59
CA GLY A 85 -10.47 -2.67 -18.46
C GLY A 85 -10.83 -4.08 -18.01
N VAL A 86 -10.65 -4.34 -16.72
CA VAL A 86 -10.89 -5.65 -16.09
C VAL A 86 -12.00 -5.50 -15.04
N ARG A 87 -13.03 -6.35 -15.09
CA ARG A 87 -14.17 -6.35 -14.16
C ARG A 87 -14.47 -7.75 -13.65
N LEU A 88 -14.93 -7.87 -12.41
CA LEU A 88 -15.49 -9.10 -11.85
C LEU A 88 -16.99 -9.16 -12.21
N GLY A 89 -17.39 -10.20 -12.92
CA GLY A 89 -18.78 -10.55 -13.18
C GLY A 89 -19.44 -11.00 -11.89
N ARG A 90 -20.57 -10.39 -11.55
CA ARG A 90 -21.39 -10.81 -10.41
C ARG A 90 -21.96 -12.19 -10.73
N GLU A 91 -21.78 -13.17 -9.85
CA GLU A 91 -22.50 -14.43 -9.90
C GLU A 91 -24.01 -14.14 -9.79
N GLU A 92 -24.79 -14.57 -10.78
CA GLU A 92 -26.23 -14.69 -10.64
C GLU A 92 -26.48 -16.07 -10.01
N ASP A 93 -26.78 -16.10 -8.72
CA ASP A 93 -27.33 -17.29 -8.07
C ASP A 93 -28.71 -17.58 -8.69
N ASP A 94 -28.87 -18.74 -9.34
CA ASP A 94 -30.16 -19.37 -9.65
C ASP A 94 -30.26 -20.70 -8.89
#